data_AF-I3EHR7-F1
#
_entry.id   AF-I3EHR7-F1
#
_cell.length_a   1.000
_cell.length_b   1.000
_cell.length_c   1.000
_cell.angle_alpha   90.00
_cell.angle_beta   90.00
_cell.angle_gamma   90.00
#
_symmetry.space_group_name_H-M   'P 1'
#
loop_
_entity.id
_entity.type
_entity.pdbx_description
1 polymer ?
#
loop_
_entity_poly.entity_id
_entity_poly.type
_entity_poly.pdbx_seq_one_letter_code
_entity_poly.pdbx_strand_id
1 'polypeptide(L)'
;MSALKELTMQNIFYSYTEKFTIENLSEIKQDPSRLNPECLGEPTLDLKKRNAVHFSDMINRNKAIGTAISPTSIYIDSKLYNDLGIHKMVPKQESEYNIYIGFSKKAASNWIDSVVLGFFINYSHMELYIVTTQFIFIDHQLLNYMECIDFPFLHAETIDEIFFVKSLLEPSKNKLISVFFKQIIKYAEFNKIKNIQISSLSCFATVDIYDIIEITNNMAYLESVEMHNVSFSPTKTIPRNSNEEKALQSYAKYIQSEFSLSSFSFMFVKKENILRITKAVCMDP
;
A
#
# COMPACT_ATOMS: atom_id res chain seq x y z
N MET A 1 10.32 -9.17 -31.74
CA MET A 1 10.23 -7.98 -30.86
C MET A 1 10.58 -8.43 -29.45
N SER A 2 11.61 -7.87 -28.83
CA SER A 2 11.90 -8.10 -27.41
C SER A 2 10.85 -7.38 -26.58
N ALA A 3 10.13 -8.10 -25.72
CA ALA A 3 9.20 -7.48 -24.77
C ALA A 3 9.98 -6.59 -23.79
N LEU A 4 9.45 -5.40 -23.48
CA LEU A 4 10.00 -4.51 -22.46
C LEU A 4 9.94 -5.23 -21.10
N LYS A 5 11.09 -5.51 -20.49
CA LYS A 5 11.18 -6.22 -19.21
C LYS A 5 11.17 -5.28 -17.99
N GLU A 6 11.75 -4.10 -18.15
CA GLU A 6 11.94 -3.12 -17.09
C GLU A 6 11.37 -1.76 -17.51
N LEU A 7 10.68 -1.10 -16.59
CA LEU A 7 10.19 0.27 -16.73
C LEU A 7 10.59 1.07 -15.50
N THR A 8 11.40 2.10 -15.69
CA THR A 8 11.74 3.07 -14.63
C THR A 8 11.31 4.46 -15.09
N MET A 9 10.37 5.09 -14.37
CA MET A 9 9.79 6.38 -14.75
C MET A 9 9.38 7.20 -13.53
N GLN A 10 9.88 8.42 -13.41
CA GLN A 10 9.67 9.24 -12.21
C GLN A 10 8.86 10.53 -12.46
N ASN A 11 8.60 10.84 -13.73
CA ASN A 11 7.79 11.97 -14.19
C ASN A 11 7.31 11.72 -15.63
N ILE A 12 6.02 11.96 -15.92
CA ILE A 12 5.59 12.36 -17.26
C ILE A 12 5.57 13.88 -17.21
N PHE A 13 6.52 14.52 -17.89
CA PHE A 13 6.24 15.85 -18.41
C PHE A 13 5.16 15.63 -19.46
N TYR A 14 3.93 16.04 -19.18
CA TYR A 14 2.91 16.08 -20.21
C TYR A 14 3.52 16.87 -21.37
N SER A 15 3.74 16.21 -22.51
CA SER A 15 4.04 16.92 -23.74
C SER A 15 2.75 17.64 -24.11
N TYR A 16 2.57 18.84 -23.56
CA TYR A 16 1.55 19.75 -24.03
C TYR A 16 1.75 19.90 -25.54
N THR A 17 0.83 19.35 -26.33
CA THR A 17 0.86 19.49 -27.78
C THR A 17 0.45 20.89 -28.25
N GLU A 18 0.40 21.87 -27.34
CA GLU A 18 0.39 23.28 -27.67
C GLU A 18 1.60 23.95 -27.02
N LYS A 19 2.54 24.39 -27.88
CA LYS A 19 3.76 25.19 -27.59
C LYS A 19 4.04 25.39 -26.09
N PHE A 20 4.69 24.41 -25.50
CA PHE A 20 5.21 24.48 -24.13
C PHE A 20 6.28 25.58 -24.05
N THR A 21 5.99 26.70 -23.36
CA THR A 21 7.00 27.70 -23.02
C THR A 21 7.55 27.43 -21.62
N ILE A 22 8.81 27.81 -21.40
CA ILE A 22 9.55 27.61 -20.14
C ILE A 22 8.86 28.28 -18.94
N GLU A 23 8.03 29.31 -19.18
CA GLU A 23 7.23 29.94 -18.12
C GLU A 23 6.26 28.94 -17.44
N ASN A 24 5.67 28.02 -18.20
CA ASN A 24 4.70 27.05 -17.68
C ASN A 24 5.33 26.00 -16.74
N LEU A 25 6.62 25.71 -16.93
CA LEU A 25 7.42 24.85 -16.04
C LEU A 25 7.61 25.47 -14.66
N SER A 26 7.74 26.79 -14.59
CA SER A 26 7.96 27.53 -13.35
C SER A 26 6.71 27.53 -12.49
N GLU A 27 5.53 27.64 -13.10
CA GLU A 27 4.25 27.59 -12.40
C GLU A 27 3.90 26.19 -11.88
N ILE A 28 4.16 25.13 -12.67
CA ILE A 28 3.93 23.74 -12.24
C ILE A 28 4.88 23.34 -11.10
N LYS A 29 6.12 23.85 -11.09
CA LYS A 29 7.06 23.67 -9.98
C LYS A 29 6.60 24.35 -8.69
N GLN A 30 5.83 25.43 -8.79
CA GLN A 30 5.33 26.18 -7.64
C GLN A 30 4.03 25.59 -7.08
N ASP A 31 3.21 24.96 -7.89
CA ASP A 31 1.94 24.35 -7.46
C ASP A 31 1.72 22.93 -8.06
N PRO A 32 2.18 21.89 -7.34
CA PRO A 32 1.99 20.50 -7.74
C PRO A 32 0.52 20.05 -7.79
N SER A 33 -0.43 20.79 -7.20
CA SER A 33 -1.86 20.43 -7.25
C SER A 33 -2.43 20.49 -8.66
N ARG A 34 -1.79 21.26 -9.56
CA ARG A 34 -2.08 21.30 -11.00
C ARG A 34 -1.77 19.99 -11.73
N LEU A 35 -1.06 19.07 -11.09
CA LEU A 35 -0.79 17.74 -11.62
C LEU A 35 -1.97 16.78 -11.39
N ASN A 36 -2.93 17.06 -10.51
CA ASN A 36 -4.05 16.15 -10.24
C ASN A 36 -5.39 16.90 -10.07
N PRO A 37 -6.07 17.26 -11.17
CA PRO A 37 -7.32 18.03 -11.11
C PRO A 37 -8.50 17.24 -10.51
N GLU A 38 -8.40 15.90 -10.39
CA GLU A 38 -9.49 15.06 -9.85
C GLU A 38 -9.52 15.01 -8.30
N CYS A 39 -8.44 15.43 -7.63
CA CYS A 39 -8.38 15.47 -6.16
C CYS A 39 -8.70 16.83 -5.54
N LEU A 40 -9.01 17.85 -6.35
CA LEU A 40 -9.46 19.15 -5.84
C LEU A 40 -10.99 19.15 -5.74
N GLY A 41 -11.49 19.51 -4.54
CA GLY A 41 -12.89 19.89 -4.35
C GLY A 41 -13.34 20.91 -5.42
N GLU A 42 -14.62 20.80 -5.79
CA GLU A 42 -15.32 21.46 -6.90
C GLU A 42 -14.49 22.34 -7.86
N PRO A 43 -14.29 21.90 -9.13
CA PRO A 43 -13.56 22.70 -10.09
C PRO A 43 -14.33 23.97 -10.46
N THR A 44 -13.64 25.10 -10.49
CA THR A 44 -14.19 26.38 -10.96
C THR A 44 -14.63 26.29 -12.42
N LEU A 45 -15.67 27.05 -12.78
CA LEU A 45 -16.41 26.92 -14.04
C LEU A 45 -15.54 27.02 -15.31
N ASP A 46 -14.43 27.76 -15.28
CA ASP A 46 -13.53 27.94 -16.42
C ASP A 46 -12.57 26.76 -16.65
N LEU A 47 -12.12 26.07 -15.59
CA LEU A 47 -11.35 24.84 -15.69
C LEU A 47 -12.21 23.68 -16.20
N LYS A 48 -13.52 23.63 -15.84
CA LYS A 48 -14.45 22.61 -16.35
C LYS A 48 -14.58 22.60 -17.89
N LYS A 49 -14.50 23.77 -18.54
CA LYS A 49 -14.71 23.89 -19.99
C LYS A 49 -13.45 23.69 -20.83
N ARG A 50 -12.27 24.09 -20.35
CA ARG A 50 -10.98 23.85 -21.07
C ARG A 50 -10.33 22.51 -20.74
N ASN A 51 -10.59 21.92 -19.57
CA ASN A 51 -9.90 20.70 -19.14
C ASN A 51 -10.56 19.40 -19.61
N ALA A 52 -11.87 19.38 -19.90
CA ALA A 52 -12.60 18.13 -20.06
C ALA A 52 -12.22 17.33 -21.34
N VAL A 53 -11.79 18.00 -22.41
CA VAL A 53 -11.52 17.33 -23.70
C VAL A 53 -10.03 17.03 -23.91
N HIS A 54 -9.14 17.99 -23.65
CA HIS A 54 -7.70 17.78 -23.88
C HIS A 54 -7.01 16.88 -22.85
N PHE A 55 -7.42 16.93 -21.58
CA PHE A 55 -6.84 16.05 -20.56
C PHE A 55 -7.38 14.63 -20.65
N SER A 56 -8.65 14.44 -21.01
CA SER A 56 -9.23 13.10 -21.15
C SER A 56 -8.59 12.32 -22.32
N ASP A 57 -8.36 12.97 -23.45
CA ASP A 57 -7.63 12.38 -24.58
C ASP A 57 -6.21 11.95 -24.20
N MET A 58 -5.51 12.78 -23.44
CA MET A 58 -4.15 12.49 -23.00
C MET A 58 -4.10 11.35 -21.97
N ILE A 59 -5.02 11.33 -21.00
CA ILE A 59 -5.17 10.22 -20.05
C ILE A 59 -5.46 8.92 -20.79
N ASN A 60 -6.36 8.96 -21.79
CA ASN A 60 -6.69 7.78 -22.59
C ASN A 60 -5.50 7.28 -23.41
N ARG A 61 -4.70 8.19 -23.99
CA ARG A 61 -3.45 7.83 -24.68
C ARG A 61 -2.41 7.23 -23.74
N ASN A 62 -2.24 7.78 -22.54
CA ASN A 62 -1.33 7.24 -21.54
C ASN A 62 -1.75 5.84 -21.09
N LYS A 63 -3.04 5.62 -20.85
CA LYS A 63 -3.60 4.29 -20.58
C LYS A 63 -3.35 3.33 -21.75
N ALA A 64 -3.50 3.78 -23.00
CA ALA A 64 -3.21 2.95 -24.17
C ALA A 64 -1.72 2.60 -24.32
N ILE A 65 -0.81 3.51 -23.95
CA ILE A 65 0.62 3.19 -23.85
C ILE A 65 0.84 2.16 -22.74
N GLY A 66 0.23 2.40 -21.58
CA GLY A 66 0.25 1.51 -20.43
C GLY A 66 -0.20 0.08 -20.71
N THR A 67 -1.28 -0.10 -21.48
CA THR A 67 -1.75 -1.44 -21.88
C THR A 67 -0.83 -2.11 -22.90
N ALA A 68 -0.04 -1.34 -23.65
CA ALA A 68 0.93 -1.87 -24.60
C ALA A 68 2.26 -2.28 -23.95
N ILE A 69 2.50 -1.88 -22.69
CA ILE A 69 3.65 -2.29 -21.90
C ILE A 69 3.26 -3.37 -20.89
N SER A 70 4.09 -4.39 -20.71
CA SER A 70 3.89 -5.43 -19.70
C SER A 70 5.22 -5.78 -19.04
N PRO A 71 5.89 -4.80 -18.41
CA PRO A 71 7.15 -5.04 -17.71
C PRO A 71 6.91 -5.92 -16.49
N THR A 72 7.90 -6.72 -16.15
CA THR A 72 7.92 -7.49 -14.91
C THR A 72 8.63 -6.72 -13.79
N SER A 73 9.49 -5.75 -14.14
CA SER A 73 10.12 -4.84 -13.18
C SER A 73 9.66 -3.41 -13.44
N ILE A 74 8.98 -2.79 -12.47
CA ILE A 74 8.42 -1.44 -12.57
C ILE A 74 8.93 -0.60 -11.41
N TYR A 75 9.41 0.60 -11.71
CA TYR A 75 9.76 1.62 -10.74
C TYR A 75 9.14 2.95 -11.16
N ILE A 76 8.06 3.34 -10.48
CA ILE A 76 7.19 4.40 -10.97
C ILE A 76 6.69 5.31 -9.86
N ASP A 77 6.47 6.60 -10.12
CA ASP A 77 5.73 7.42 -9.15
C ASP A 77 4.24 7.08 -9.14
N SER A 78 3.61 7.28 -7.99
CA SER A 78 2.21 6.95 -7.72
C SER A 78 1.20 7.62 -8.66
N LYS A 79 1.53 8.79 -9.21
CA LYS A 79 0.65 9.44 -10.19
C LYS A 79 0.73 8.72 -11.53
N LEU A 80 1.94 8.44 -12.00
CA LEU A 80 2.15 7.71 -13.25
C LEU A 80 1.63 6.28 -13.21
N TYR A 81 1.70 5.64 -12.06
CA TYR A 81 1.07 4.35 -11.82
C TYR A 81 -0.43 4.34 -12.20
N ASN A 82 -1.14 5.44 -11.89
CA ASN A 82 -2.54 5.62 -12.26
C ASN A 82 -2.71 6.05 -13.73
N ASP A 83 -1.93 7.03 -14.19
CA ASP A 83 -2.03 7.59 -15.55
C ASP A 83 -1.74 6.55 -16.64
N LEU A 84 -0.77 5.67 -16.39
CA LEU A 84 -0.45 4.54 -17.27
C LEU A 84 -1.38 3.33 -17.04
N GLY A 85 -2.33 3.39 -16.11
CA GLY A 85 -3.23 2.26 -15.86
C GLY A 85 -2.54 1.01 -15.30
N ILE A 86 -1.33 1.15 -14.73
CA ILE A 86 -0.57 0.03 -14.17
C ILE A 86 -1.31 -0.60 -12.99
N HIS A 87 -2.14 0.18 -12.28
CA HIS A 87 -3.05 -0.33 -11.26
C HIS A 87 -4.03 -1.40 -11.74
N LYS A 88 -4.26 -1.54 -13.05
CA LYS A 88 -5.10 -2.59 -13.64
C LYS A 88 -4.28 -3.68 -14.33
N MET A 89 -2.96 -3.64 -14.18
CA MET A 89 -2.10 -4.66 -14.75
C MET A 89 -2.42 -5.99 -14.10
N VAL A 90 -2.75 -6.99 -14.92
CA VAL A 90 -2.93 -8.37 -14.48
C VAL A 90 -1.58 -9.07 -14.63
N PRO A 91 -0.89 -9.40 -13.53
CA PRO A 91 0.39 -10.09 -13.63
C PRO A 91 0.15 -11.56 -14.06
N LYS A 92 1.06 -12.11 -14.86
CA LYS A 92 0.94 -13.46 -15.43
C LYS A 92 1.47 -14.52 -14.46
N GLN A 93 0.75 -15.64 -14.32
CA GLN A 93 1.04 -16.74 -13.37
C GLN A 93 2.45 -17.37 -13.46
N GLU A 94 3.22 -17.14 -14.53
CA GLU A 94 4.56 -17.74 -14.71
C GLU A 94 5.71 -16.73 -14.58
N SER A 95 5.40 -15.47 -14.22
CA SER A 95 6.36 -14.39 -14.13
C SER A 95 6.48 -13.87 -12.71
N GLU A 96 7.70 -13.59 -12.27
CA GLU A 96 7.93 -12.79 -11.07
C GLU A 96 7.74 -11.31 -11.41
N TYR A 97 7.05 -10.58 -10.54
CA TYR A 97 6.83 -9.15 -10.70
C TYR A 97 7.42 -8.37 -9.54
N ASN A 98 8.17 -7.32 -9.85
CA ASN A 98 8.80 -6.40 -8.91
C ASN A 98 8.28 -5.00 -9.21
N ILE A 99 7.33 -4.51 -8.41
CA ILE A 99 6.64 -3.24 -8.67
C ILE A 99 6.92 -2.29 -7.52
N TYR A 100 7.60 -1.19 -7.81
CA TYR A 100 7.91 -0.13 -6.86
C TYR A 100 7.12 1.11 -7.20
N ILE A 101 6.36 1.60 -6.22
CA ILE A 101 5.56 2.82 -6.33
C ILE A 101 6.14 3.86 -5.38
N GLY A 102 6.61 4.97 -5.95
CA GLY A 102 7.10 6.14 -5.22
C GLY A 102 5.97 7.12 -4.89
N PHE A 103 5.78 7.40 -3.62
CA PHE A 103 4.82 8.36 -3.09
C PHE A 103 5.57 9.59 -2.57
N SER A 104 5.65 10.65 -3.37
CA SER A 104 6.37 11.88 -3.03
C SER A 104 5.42 12.99 -2.59
N LYS A 105 5.79 13.76 -1.56
CA LYS A 105 5.04 14.98 -1.16
C LYS A 105 5.18 16.14 -2.14
N LYS A 106 6.27 16.16 -2.91
CA LYS A 106 6.58 17.19 -3.91
C LYS A 106 7.02 16.51 -5.20
N ALA A 107 6.67 17.09 -6.35
CA ALA A 107 7.17 16.70 -7.66
C ALA A 107 8.64 17.12 -7.87
N ALA A 108 9.50 16.80 -6.91
CA ALA A 108 10.94 17.05 -7.01
C ALA A 108 11.60 15.83 -7.69
N SER A 109 12.57 16.10 -8.56
CA SER A 109 13.24 15.14 -9.46
C SER A 109 14.05 14.05 -8.77
N ASN A 110 14.07 14.01 -7.44
CA ASN A 110 14.92 13.14 -6.66
C ASN A 110 14.03 12.59 -5.55
N TRP A 111 13.86 11.27 -5.46
CA TRP A 111 13.05 10.53 -4.48
C TRP A 111 13.55 10.67 -3.03
N ILE A 112 14.09 11.84 -2.68
CA ILE A 112 14.71 12.20 -1.40
C ILE A 112 13.64 12.41 -0.33
N ASP A 113 12.43 12.81 -0.71
CA ASP A 113 11.26 13.06 0.16
C ASP A 113 10.05 12.17 -0.22
N SER A 114 10.30 10.94 -0.67
CA SER A 114 9.26 9.97 -1.00
C SER A 114 9.22 8.75 -0.07
N VAL A 115 8.07 8.11 -0.01
CA VAL A 115 7.95 6.75 0.52
C VAL A 115 7.81 5.82 -0.67
N VAL A 116 8.63 4.78 -0.70
CA VAL A 116 8.58 3.78 -1.78
C VAL A 116 8.02 2.50 -1.22
N LEU A 117 6.95 2.04 -1.85
CA LEU A 117 6.34 0.74 -1.60
C LEU A 117 6.77 -0.21 -2.71
N GLY A 118 7.45 -1.29 -2.33
CA GLY A 118 7.77 -2.39 -3.24
C GLY A 118 6.78 -3.54 -3.06
N PHE A 119 6.34 -4.12 -4.16
CA PHE A 119 5.48 -5.29 -4.22
C PHE A 119 6.18 -6.35 -5.08
N PHE A 120 6.51 -7.48 -4.48
CA PHE A 120 7.11 -8.62 -5.15
C PHE A 120 6.08 -9.75 -5.18
N ILE A 121 5.65 -10.14 -6.38
CA ILE A 121 4.66 -11.20 -6.57
C ILE A 121 5.40 -12.43 -7.11
N ASN A 122 5.40 -13.50 -6.33
CA ASN A 122 6.00 -14.78 -6.69
C ASN A 122 4.89 -15.83 -6.85
N TYR A 123 4.41 -16.02 -8.08
CA TYR A 123 3.34 -16.98 -8.37
C TYR A 123 3.74 -18.43 -8.14
N SER A 124 5.01 -18.78 -8.34
CA SER A 124 5.49 -20.16 -8.12
C SER A 124 5.25 -20.63 -6.69
N HIS A 125 5.24 -19.67 -5.75
CA HIS A 125 5.00 -19.91 -4.33
C HIS A 125 3.68 -19.32 -3.83
N MET A 126 2.91 -18.63 -4.69
CA MET A 126 1.69 -17.90 -4.33
C MET A 126 1.93 -16.85 -3.23
N GLU A 127 3.09 -16.20 -3.27
CA GLU A 127 3.56 -15.27 -2.24
C GLU A 127 3.55 -13.82 -2.74
N LEU A 128 3.19 -12.90 -1.84
CA LEU A 128 3.35 -11.47 -2.00
C LEU A 128 4.27 -10.92 -0.92
N TYR A 129 5.37 -10.30 -1.30
CA TYR A 129 6.19 -9.50 -0.39
C TYR A 129 5.90 -8.02 -0.62
N ILE A 130 5.51 -7.34 0.44
CA ILE A 130 5.31 -5.90 0.46
C ILE A 130 6.41 -5.30 1.32
N VAL A 131 7.24 -4.45 0.73
CA VAL A 131 8.35 -3.81 1.42
C VAL A 131 8.24 -2.30 1.37
N THR A 132 8.85 -1.67 2.36
CA THR A 132 9.03 -0.22 2.41
C THR A 132 10.52 0.07 2.42
N THR A 133 11.03 0.89 1.49
CA THR A 133 12.50 0.97 1.24
C THR A 133 13.15 2.31 1.59
N GLN A 134 12.40 3.35 2.01
CA GLN A 134 12.96 4.68 2.26
C GLN A 134 12.62 5.25 3.64
N PHE A 135 13.62 5.67 4.42
CA PHE A 135 13.49 6.18 5.80
C PHE A 135 12.89 7.59 5.89
N ILE A 136 11.58 7.73 5.59
CA ILE A 136 10.90 9.04 5.61
C ILE A 136 9.64 9.00 6.46
N PHE A 137 9.34 10.13 7.10
CA PHE A 137 8.10 10.35 7.83
C PHE A 137 6.89 10.44 6.88
N ILE A 138 5.95 9.52 7.06
CA ILE A 138 4.65 9.53 6.38
C ILE A 138 3.69 10.42 7.17
N ASP A 139 3.08 11.41 6.50
CA ASP A 139 2.02 12.21 7.10
C ASP A 139 0.62 11.69 6.74
N HIS A 140 -0.42 12.26 7.34
CA HIS A 140 -1.80 11.86 7.11
C HIS A 140 -2.28 12.07 5.67
N GLN A 141 -1.76 13.06 4.94
CA GLN A 141 -2.18 13.29 3.55
C GLN A 141 -1.66 12.17 2.66
N LEU A 142 -0.40 11.76 2.86
CA LEU A 142 0.21 10.66 2.13
C LEU A 142 -0.49 9.32 2.41
N LEU A 143 -0.85 9.07 3.67
CA LEU A 143 -1.63 7.88 4.06
C LEU A 143 -2.99 7.84 3.38
N ASN A 144 -3.75 8.94 3.44
CA ASN A 144 -5.06 9.01 2.80
C ASN A 144 -4.95 8.79 1.29
N TYR A 145 -3.90 9.31 0.65
CA TYR A 145 -3.67 9.08 -0.77
C TYR A 145 -3.34 7.62 -1.07
N MET A 146 -2.53 6.95 -0.25
CA MET A 146 -2.26 5.52 -0.37
C MET A 146 -3.53 4.67 -0.17
N GLU A 147 -4.44 5.06 0.71
CA GLU A 147 -5.74 4.38 0.87
C GLU A 147 -6.62 4.45 -0.39
N CYS A 148 -6.48 5.52 -1.18
CA CYS A 148 -7.29 5.74 -2.39
C CYS A 148 -6.72 5.08 -3.66
N ILE A 149 -5.54 4.47 -3.60
CA ILE A 149 -4.90 3.83 -4.76
C ILE A 149 -5.04 2.31 -4.66
N ASP A 150 -5.39 1.70 -5.78
CA ASP A 150 -5.43 0.24 -5.91
C ASP A 150 -4.01 -0.31 -6.06
N PHE A 151 -3.59 -1.15 -5.11
CA PHE A 151 -2.26 -1.76 -5.14
C PHE A 151 -2.14 -2.87 -6.19
N PRO A 152 -0.92 -3.11 -6.72
CA PRO A 152 -0.76 -3.97 -7.91
C PRO A 152 -1.25 -5.40 -7.72
N PHE A 153 -1.18 -5.90 -6.49
CA PHE A 153 -1.58 -7.26 -6.16
C PHE A 153 -3.10 -7.46 -6.15
N LEU A 154 -3.92 -6.40 -6.16
CA LEU A 154 -5.38 -6.53 -6.16
C LEU A 154 -5.92 -7.28 -7.39
N HIS A 155 -5.17 -7.26 -8.49
CA HIS A 155 -5.50 -7.96 -9.74
C HIS A 155 -4.65 -9.21 -9.97
N ALA A 156 -3.80 -9.59 -9.02
CA ALA A 156 -3.04 -10.83 -9.09
C ALA A 156 -3.95 -12.02 -8.78
N GLU A 157 -3.88 -13.07 -9.58
CA GLU A 157 -4.55 -14.32 -9.25
C GLU A 157 -3.78 -15.06 -8.16
N THR A 158 -4.46 -15.67 -7.20
CA THR A 158 -3.86 -16.72 -6.36
C THR A 158 -2.62 -16.29 -5.54
N ILE A 159 -2.83 -15.40 -4.56
CA ILE A 159 -1.87 -15.15 -3.47
C ILE A 159 -2.43 -15.78 -2.19
N ASP A 160 -1.74 -16.79 -1.68
CA ASP A 160 -2.10 -17.49 -0.45
C ASP A 160 -1.36 -16.91 0.77
N GLU A 161 -0.15 -16.37 0.55
CA GLU A 161 0.74 -15.89 1.61
C GLU A 161 1.19 -14.44 1.37
N ILE A 162 1.10 -13.61 2.41
CA ILE A 162 1.46 -12.20 2.35
C ILE A 162 2.48 -11.87 3.43
N PHE A 163 3.62 -11.33 3.01
CA PHE A 163 4.72 -10.91 3.87
C PHE A 163 4.85 -9.38 3.79
N PHE A 164 4.49 -8.68 4.86
CA PHE A 164 4.71 -7.26 4.98
C PHE A 164 5.96 -6.96 5.80
N VAL A 165 6.96 -6.33 5.19
CA VAL A 165 8.22 -5.94 5.84
C VAL A 165 8.33 -4.42 5.89
N LYS A 166 8.22 -3.89 7.11
CA LYS A 166 8.39 -2.47 7.41
C LYS A 166 9.85 -2.17 7.76
N SER A 167 10.48 -1.31 6.97
CA SER A 167 11.82 -0.76 7.23
C SER A 167 11.79 0.73 7.56
N LEU A 168 10.62 1.35 7.66
CA LEU A 168 10.47 2.79 7.91
C LEU A 168 10.68 3.16 9.38
N LEU A 169 11.42 4.24 9.63
CA LEU A 169 11.43 4.98 10.90
C LEU A 169 10.20 5.90 10.98
N GLU A 170 9.03 5.31 11.16
CA GLU A 170 7.79 6.07 11.32
C GLU A 170 7.41 6.18 12.81
N PRO A 171 7.44 7.39 13.43
CA PRO A 171 6.87 7.64 14.76
C PRO A 171 5.35 7.89 14.70
N SER A 172 4.79 8.06 13.49
CA SER A 172 3.36 8.16 13.27
C SER A 172 2.72 6.81 13.64
N LYS A 173 1.71 6.88 14.49
CA LYS A 173 0.93 5.76 15.01
C LYS A 173 0.35 4.95 13.85
N ASN A 174 1.07 3.96 13.33
CA ASN A 174 0.57 2.66 12.87
C ASN A 174 -0.39 2.61 11.68
N LYS A 175 -0.76 3.75 11.12
CA LYS A 175 -1.77 3.85 10.08
C LYS A 175 -1.36 3.17 8.78
N LEU A 176 -0.05 3.08 8.48
CA LEU A 176 0.42 2.42 7.28
C LEU A 176 0.05 0.93 7.25
N ILE A 177 0.21 0.21 8.36
CA ILE A 177 -0.19 -1.21 8.43
C ILE A 177 -1.71 -1.32 8.24
N SER A 178 -2.49 -0.42 8.83
CA SER A 178 -3.94 -0.36 8.62
C SER A 178 -4.31 -0.11 7.14
N VAL A 179 -3.56 0.74 6.42
CA VAL A 179 -3.74 0.91 4.96
C VAL A 179 -3.53 -0.43 4.24
N PHE A 180 -2.46 -1.16 4.57
CA PHE A 180 -2.21 -2.46 3.97
C PHE A 180 -3.30 -3.47 4.32
N PHE A 181 -3.75 -3.54 5.56
CA PHE A 181 -4.84 -4.42 5.94
C PHE A 181 -6.13 -4.16 5.16
N LYS A 182 -6.52 -2.89 4.97
CA LYS A 182 -7.68 -2.55 4.13
C LYS A 182 -7.53 -3.08 2.70
N GLN A 183 -6.35 -2.92 2.10
CA GLN A 183 -6.07 -3.38 0.75
C GLN A 183 -6.05 -4.92 0.66
N ILE A 184 -5.50 -5.60 1.68
CA ILE A 184 -5.50 -7.06 1.77
C ILE A 184 -6.93 -7.59 1.97
N ILE A 185 -7.76 -6.93 2.79
CA ILE A 185 -9.18 -7.27 2.96
C ILE A 185 -9.91 -7.17 1.61
N LYS A 186 -9.72 -6.07 0.87
CA LYS A 186 -10.29 -5.89 -0.48
C LYS A 186 -9.89 -7.03 -1.42
N TYR A 187 -8.62 -7.47 -1.35
CA TYR A 187 -8.16 -8.63 -2.13
C TYR A 187 -8.83 -9.94 -1.70
N ALA A 188 -9.00 -10.15 -0.40
CA ALA A 188 -9.57 -11.36 0.20
C ALA A 188 -11.07 -11.53 -0.05
N GLU A 189 -11.78 -10.49 -0.50
CA GLU A 189 -13.20 -10.59 -0.90
C GLU A 189 -13.41 -11.66 -1.98
N PHE A 190 -12.43 -11.83 -2.86
CA PHE A 190 -12.50 -12.74 -4.00
C PHE A 190 -11.40 -13.81 -4.00
N ASN A 191 -10.42 -13.71 -3.11
CA ASN A 191 -9.24 -14.58 -3.08
C ASN A 191 -9.04 -15.22 -1.71
N LYS A 192 -8.36 -16.37 -1.70
CA LYS A 192 -8.11 -17.13 -0.47
C LYS A 192 -6.73 -16.81 0.07
N ILE A 193 -6.68 -16.03 1.14
CA ILE A 193 -5.43 -15.76 1.87
C ILE A 193 -5.39 -16.67 3.08
N LYS A 194 -4.32 -17.43 3.25
CA LYS A 194 -4.12 -18.35 4.39
C LYS A 194 -3.24 -17.73 5.46
N ASN A 195 -2.14 -17.10 5.07
CA ASN A 195 -1.12 -16.65 6.01
C ASN A 195 -0.74 -15.19 5.77
N ILE A 196 -0.62 -14.43 6.85
CA ILE A 196 -0.11 -13.05 6.82
C ILE A 196 1.03 -12.94 7.82
N GLN A 197 2.18 -12.47 7.38
CA GLN A 197 3.32 -12.15 8.25
C GLN A 197 3.62 -10.65 8.19
N ILE A 198 3.83 -10.04 9.35
CA ILE A 198 4.13 -8.62 9.50
C ILE A 198 5.39 -8.47 10.32
N SER A 199 6.43 -7.88 9.73
CA SER A 199 7.74 -7.74 10.36
C SER A 199 8.18 -6.29 10.34
N SER A 200 8.56 -5.75 11.50
CA SER A 200 9.17 -4.42 11.60
C SER A 200 10.65 -4.55 11.97
N LEU A 201 11.53 -4.14 11.05
CA LEU A 201 12.98 -4.41 11.16
C LEU A 201 13.74 -3.33 11.94
N SER A 202 13.39 -2.05 11.75
CA SER A 202 14.22 -0.93 12.25
C SER A 202 13.66 -0.25 13.51
N CYS A 203 12.36 -0.39 13.77
CA CYS A 203 11.71 0.13 14.97
C CYS A 203 10.47 -0.71 15.28
N PHE A 204 9.97 -0.62 16.51
CA PHE A 204 8.67 -1.22 16.81
C PHE A 204 7.58 -0.54 16.00
N ALA A 205 6.79 -1.34 15.29
CA ALA A 205 5.50 -0.89 14.80
C ALA A 205 4.48 -1.08 15.91
N THR A 206 3.37 -0.39 15.83
CA THR A 206 2.17 -0.79 16.56
C THR A 206 1.01 -0.95 15.59
N VAL A 207 -0.09 -1.56 16.01
CA VAL A 207 -1.30 -1.79 15.21
C VAL A 207 -2.52 -1.50 16.10
N ASP A 208 -3.59 -0.93 15.54
CA ASP A 208 -4.86 -0.86 16.26
C ASP A 208 -5.37 -2.29 16.43
N ILE A 209 -5.62 -2.72 17.67
CA ILE A 209 -6.01 -4.10 17.93
C ILE A 209 -7.31 -4.50 17.20
N TYR A 210 -8.17 -3.54 16.84
CA TYR A 210 -9.37 -3.82 16.07
C TYR A 210 -9.06 -4.22 14.62
N ASP A 211 -7.94 -3.80 14.04
CA ASP A 211 -7.53 -4.22 12.69
C ASP A 211 -7.36 -5.75 12.62
N ILE A 212 -6.89 -6.38 13.71
CA ILE A 212 -6.77 -7.86 13.83
C ILE A 212 -8.14 -8.53 13.75
N ILE A 213 -9.16 -7.89 14.33
CA ILE A 213 -10.54 -8.37 14.28
C ILE A 213 -11.10 -8.19 12.88
N GLU A 214 -10.87 -7.05 12.24
CA GLU A 214 -11.34 -6.79 10.87
C GLU A 214 -10.77 -7.80 9.89
N ILE A 215 -9.46 -8.10 9.93
CA ILE A 215 -8.90 -9.13 9.04
C ILE A 215 -9.51 -10.52 9.33
N THR A 216 -9.73 -10.87 10.61
CA THR A 216 -10.31 -12.17 10.98
C THR A 216 -11.73 -12.33 10.42
N ASN A 217 -12.53 -11.27 10.54
CA ASN A 217 -13.93 -11.26 10.14
C ASN A 217 -14.11 -11.27 8.62
N ASN A 218 -13.22 -10.60 7.88
CA ASN A 218 -13.34 -10.46 6.43
C ASN A 218 -12.58 -11.55 5.64
N MET A 219 -11.69 -12.31 6.28
CA MET A 219 -10.89 -13.34 5.61
C MET A 219 -11.29 -14.74 6.10
N ALA A 220 -12.22 -15.37 5.39
CA ALA A 220 -12.76 -16.68 5.77
C ALA A 220 -11.67 -17.77 5.85
N TYR A 221 -10.73 -17.77 4.90
CA TYR A 221 -9.69 -18.79 4.75
C TYR A 221 -8.40 -18.50 5.54
N LEU A 222 -8.34 -17.38 6.26
CA LEU A 222 -7.16 -17.02 7.05
C LEU A 222 -6.90 -18.08 8.12
N GLU A 223 -5.74 -18.69 8.12
CA GLU A 223 -5.33 -19.71 9.07
C GLU A 223 -4.47 -19.10 10.17
N SER A 224 -3.54 -18.22 9.80
CA SER A 224 -2.62 -17.62 10.76
C SER A 224 -2.19 -16.20 10.43
N VAL A 225 -1.83 -15.46 11.47
CA VAL A 225 -1.15 -14.16 11.37
C VAL A 225 0.07 -14.19 12.28
N GLU A 226 1.23 -13.90 11.74
CA GLU A 226 2.47 -13.77 12.50
C GLU A 226 2.93 -12.31 12.51
N MET A 227 3.34 -11.83 13.68
CA MET A 227 3.77 -10.45 13.86
C MET A 227 5.09 -10.39 14.62
N HIS A 228 6.09 -9.74 14.04
CA HIS A 228 7.40 -9.53 14.65
C HIS A 228 7.66 -8.05 14.88
N ASN A 229 7.99 -7.68 16.11
CA ASN A 229 8.24 -6.31 16.55
C ASN A 229 7.05 -5.37 16.29
N VAL A 230 5.82 -5.90 16.42
CA VAL A 230 4.56 -5.16 16.26
C VAL A 230 3.76 -5.21 17.56
N SER A 231 3.67 -4.10 18.27
CA SER A 231 2.86 -3.99 19.50
C SER A 231 1.41 -3.58 19.19
N PHE A 232 0.54 -3.62 20.20
CA PHE A 232 -0.88 -3.32 20.04
C PHE A 232 -1.27 -2.03 20.74
N SER A 233 -2.03 -1.17 20.06
CA SER A 233 -2.65 0.01 20.66
C SER A 233 -4.12 -0.27 20.99
N PRO A 234 -4.63 0.31 22.09
CA PRO A 234 -6.05 0.19 22.44
C PRO A 234 -6.92 0.85 21.38
N THR A 235 -8.00 0.15 21.01
CA THR A 235 -8.98 0.66 20.05
C THR A 235 -10.02 1.55 20.74
N LYS A 236 -10.58 2.49 19.97
CA LYS A 236 -11.81 3.22 20.34
C LYS A 236 -13.07 2.60 19.72
N THR A 237 -12.90 1.60 18.86
CA THR A 237 -14.00 0.96 18.15
C THR A 237 -14.81 0.08 19.09
N ILE A 238 -16.14 0.24 19.07
CA ILE A 238 -17.06 -0.56 19.87
C ILE A 238 -17.27 -1.91 19.17
N PRO A 239 -17.10 -3.06 19.85
CA PRO A 239 -17.31 -4.37 19.25
C PRO A 239 -18.76 -4.54 18.79
N ARG A 240 -18.94 -5.15 17.62
CA ARG A 240 -20.27 -5.32 16.99
C ARG A 240 -21.02 -6.54 17.51
N ASN A 241 -20.32 -7.50 18.10
CA ASN A 241 -20.88 -8.75 18.59
C ASN A 241 -20.01 -9.36 19.72
N SER A 242 -20.54 -10.41 20.35
CA SER A 242 -19.86 -11.07 21.48
C SER A 242 -18.55 -11.77 21.12
N ASN A 243 -18.32 -12.14 19.85
CA ASN A 243 -17.04 -12.71 19.43
C ASN A 243 -15.96 -11.64 19.35
N GLU A 244 -16.28 -10.47 18.79
CA GLU A 244 -15.37 -9.31 18.78
C GLU A 244 -15.03 -8.86 20.21
N GLU A 245 -16.02 -8.82 21.10
CA GLU A 245 -15.81 -8.47 22.51
C GLU A 245 -14.86 -9.46 23.21
N LYS A 246 -15.09 -10.77 23.05
CA LYS A 246 -14.21 -11.81 23.60
C LYS A 246 -12.79 -11.72 23.01
N ALA A 247 -12.68 -11.44 21.72
CA ALA A 247 -11.39 -11.26 21.05
C ALA A 247 -10.63 -10.07 21.67
N LEU A 248 -11.26 -8.90 21.75
CA LEU A 248 -10.67 -7.70 22.38
C LEU A 248 -10.23 -7.95 23.82
N GLN A 249 -11.06 -8.59 24.64
CA GLN A 249 -10.71 -8.95 26.02
C GLN A 249 -9.49 -9.89 26.07
N SER A 250 -9.41 -10.86 25.15
CA SER A 250 -8.27 -11.78 25.08
C SER A 250 -6.96 -11.10 24.69
N TYR A 251 -7.04 -10.05 23.87
CA TYR A 251 -5.90 -9.28 23.40
C TYR A 251 -5.46 -8.19 24.40
N ALA A 252 -6.37 -7.70 25.24
CA ALA A 252 -6.12 -6.56 26.14
C ALA A 252 -4.87 -6.71 27.02
N LYS A 253 -4.57 -7.93 27.48
CA LYS A 253 -3.38 -8.22 28.30
C LYS A 253 -2.05 -7.98 27.56
N TYR A 254 -2.04 -7.97 26.23
CA TYR A 254 -0.85 -7.74 25.40
C TYR A 254 -0.69 -6.27 24.99
N ILE A 255 -1.72 -5.45 25.18
CA ILE A 255 -1.63 -3.99 25.02
C ILE A 255 -0.79 -3.38 26.16
N GLN A 256 -0.86 -3.98 27.35
CA GLN A 256 -0.24 -3.49 28.57
C GLN A 256 1.17 -4.04 28.82
N SER A 257 1.59 -5.06 28.08
CA SER A 257 2.95 -5.61 28.20
C SER A 257 3.94 -4.66 27.55
N GLU A 258 4.78 -4.02 28.38
CA GLU A 258 5.98 -3.34 27.93
C GLU A 258 6.94 -4.39 27.37
N PHE A 259 6.90 -4.57 26.05
CA PHE A 259 8.02 -5.18 25.35
C PHE A 259 9.12 -4.12 25.34
N SER A 260 10.17 -4.34 26.13
CA SER A 260 11.34 -3.47 26.26
C SER A 260 12.09 -3.37 24.92
N LEU A 261 13.37 -2.97 24.92
CA LEU A 261 14.21 -3.00 23.72
C LEU A 261 14.43 -4.41 23.12
N SER A 262 13.92 -5.46 23.78
CA SER A 262 13.95 -6.84 23.31
C SER A 262 13.06 -7.02 22.08
N SER A 263 13.49 -7.87 21.14
CA SER A 263 12.66 -8.25 20.00
C SER A 263 11.52 -9.15 20.46
N PHE A 264 10.36 -9.07 19.83
CA PHE A 264 9.21 -9.86 20.24
C PHE A 264 8.38 -10.34 19.04
N SER A 265 7.67 -11.44 19.23
CA SER A 265 6.82 -12.02 18.20
C SER A 265 5.53 -12.59 18.75
N PHE A 266 4.47 -12.46 17.96
CA PHE A 266 3.17 -13.03 18.23
C PHE A 266 2.76 -13.94 17.08
N MET A 267 2.25 -15.13 17.42
CA MET A 267 1.59 -16.02 16.48
C MET A 267 0.10 -16.08 16.84
N PHE A 268 -0.73 -15.71 15.88
CA PHE A 268 -2.18 -15.84 15.94
C PHE A 268 -2.60 -17.00 15.06
N VAL A 269 -3.45 -17.88 15.57
CA VAL A 269 -4.03 -18.99 14.80
C VAL A 269 -5.55 -18.87 14.86
N LYS A 270 -6.20 -18.96 13.70
CA LYS A 270 -7.66 -18.87 13.62
C LYS A 270 -8.27 -20.13 14.21
N LYS A 271 -9.14 -19.95 15.21
CA LYS A 271 -9.97 -21.00 15.77
C LYS A 271 -11.40 -20.51 15.75
N GLU A 272 -12.25 -21.20 14.98
CA GLU A 272 -13.61 -20.76 14.68
C GLU A 272 -13.57 -19.36 14.02
N ASN A 273 -14.21 -18.36 14.63
CA ASN A 273 -14.31 -17.00 14.10
C ASN A 273 -13.38 -16.00 14.82
N ILE A 274 -12.36 -16.47 15.53
CA ILE A 274 -11.44 -15.61 16.30
C ILE A 274 -9.99 -16.06 16.08
N LEU A 275 -9.09 -15.11 15.85
CA LEU A 275 -7.64 -15.33 15.93
C LEU A 275 -7.22 -15.43 17.39
N ARG A 276 -6.63 -16.56 17.81
CA ARG A 276 -6.12 -16.72 19.18
C ARG A 276 -4.61 -16.62 19.19
N ILE A 277 -4.06 -15.87 20.12
CA ILE A 277 -2.61 -15.83 20.36
C ILE A 277 -2.18 -17.18 20.93
N THR A 278 -1.42 -17.94 20.16
CA THR A 278 -0.90 -19.27 20.54
C THR A 278 0.55 -19.20 21.01
N LYS A 279 1.29 -18.17 20.59
CA LYS A 279 2.68 -17.94 20.95
C LYS A 279 2.93 -16.45 21.13
N ALA A 280 3.58 -16.08 22.22
CA ALA A 280 4.11 -14.75 22.46
C ALA A 280 5.53 -14.92 22.99
N VAL A 281 6.53 -14.53 22.21
CA VAL A 281 7.96 -14.67 22.58
C VAL A 281 8.57 -13.30 22.69
N CYS A 282 9.25 -13.06 23.80
CA CYS A 282 10.23 -12.00 23.94
C CYS A 282 11.61 -12.66 23.78
N MET A 283 12.42 -12.17 22.85
CA MET A 283 13.81 -12.61 22.67
C MET A 283 14.70 -11.48 23.14
N ASP A 284 15.42 -11.72 24.23
CA ASP A 284 16.46 -10.82 24.69
C ASP A 284 17.65 -10.86 23.69
N PRO A 285 18.30 -9.71 23.46
CA PRO A 285 19.37 -9.56 22.46
C PRO A 285 20.60 -10.43 22.73
#